data_AF-A0A934Z7G1-F1
#
_entry.id   AF-A0A934Z7G1-F1
#
_cell.length_a   1.000
_cell.length_b   1.000
_cell.length_c   1.000
_cell.angle_alpha   90.00
_cell.angle_beta   90.00
_cell.angle_gamma   90.00
#
_symmetry.space_group_name_H-M   'P 1'
#
loop_
_entity.id
_entity.type
_entity.pdbx_description
1 polymer ?
#
loop_
_entity_poly.entity_id
_entity_poly.type
_entity_poly.pdbx_seq_one_letter_code
_entity_poly.pdbx_strand_id
1 'polypeptide(L)'
;MIAALHLLATLTMAPVDTLPVVTLRDALREAVRLDPLWVQSAGLVDNAEWARKAALLVFVLPTINATADYSELSTQQFNIGTGRAANATGRASIDARY
;
A
#
# COMPACT_ATOMS: atom_id res chain seq x y z
N MET A 1 -27.80 -58.53 -27.53
CA MET A 1 -28.54 -57.26 -27.70
C MET A 1 -28.50 -56.33 -26.47
N ILE A 2 -27.76 -56.66 -25.39
CA ILE A 2 -27.65 -55.82 -24.17
C ILE A 2 -26.39 -54.93 -24.22
N ALA A 3 -25.30 -55.41 -24.83
CA ALA A 3 -24.03 -54.68 -24.97
C ALA A 3 -24.13 -53.41 -25.84
N ALA A 4 -24.94 -53.45 -26.90
CA ALA A 4 -25.15 -52.28 -27.77
C ALA A 4 -25.94 -51.16 -27.08
N LEU A 5 -26.84 -51.51 -26.15
CA LEU A 5 -27.65 -50.53 -25.41
C LEU A 5 -26.81 -49.80 -24.33
N HIS A 6 -25.82 -50.47 -23.74
CA HIS A 6 -24.91 -49.86 -22.77
C HIS A 6 -23.95 -48.86 -23.42
N LEU A 7 -23.51 -49.13 -24.65
CA LEU A 7 -22.64 -48.24 -25.42
C LEU A 7 -23.37 -46.94 -25.85
N LEU A 8 -24.66 -47.04 -26.19
CA LEU A 8 -25.48 -45.87 -26.54
C LEU A 8 -25.79 -44.99 -25.31
N ALA A 9 -25.95 -45.59 -24.12
CA ALA A 9 -26.17 -44.86 -22.88
C ALA A 9 -24.94 -44.02 -22.48
N THR A 10 -23.71 -44.48 -22.74
CA THR A 10 -22.49 -43.71 -22.48
C THR A 10 -22.28 -42.52 -23.41
N LEU A 11 -22.89 -42.51 -24.60
CA LEU A 11 -22.74 -41.44 -25.60
C LEU A 11 -23.69 -40.25 -25.38
N THR A 12 -24.63 -40.33 -24.44
CA THR A 12 -25.64 -39.28 -24.19
C THR A 12 -25.36 -38.41 -22.96
N MET A 13 -24.23 -38.64 -22.27
CA MET A 13 -23.76 -37.74 -21.23
C MET A 13 -23.17 -36.48 -21.88
N ALA A 14 -24.04 -35.51 -22.19
CA ALA A 14 -23.61 -34.16 -22.49
C ALA A 14 -22.74 -33.66 -21.32
N PRO A 15 -21.58 -33.02 -21.57
CA PRO A 15 -20.81 -32.43 -20.50
C PRO A 15 -21.71 -31.45 -19.76
N VAL A 16 -21.91 -31.69 -18.45
CA VAL A 16 -22.56 -30.70 -17.58
C VAL A 16 -21.76 -29.42 -17.73
N ASP A 17 -22.41 -28.36 -18.18
CA ASP A 17 -21.76 -27.04 -18.30
C ASP A 17 -21.36 -26.59 -16.89
N THR A 18 -20.06 -26.63 -16.61
CA THR A 18 -19.47 -26.27 -15.32
C THR A 18 -19.04 -24.81 -15.27
N LEU A 19 -19.27 -24.05 -16.36
CA LEU A 19 -18.87 -22.65 -16.39
C LEU A 19 -19.80 -21.81 -15.49
N PRO A 20 -19.22 -20.90 -14.68
CA PRO A 20 -20.01 -20.02 -13.84
C PRO A 20 -20.88 -19.10 -14.71
N VAL A 21 -22.20 -19.14 -14.47
CA VAL A 21 -23.15 -18.24 -15.14
C VAL A 21 -23.01 -16.85 -14.52
N VAL A 22 -22.35 -15.94 -15.25
CA VAL A 22 -22.19 -14.53 -14.86
C VAL A 22 -23.29 -13.71 -15.51
N THR A 23 -24.04 -12.92 -14.74
CA THR A 23 -25.06 -12.04 -15.33
C THR A 23 -24.42 -10.80 -15.96
N LEU A 24 -25.10 -10.16 -16.91
CA LEU A 24 -24.64 -8.90 -17.50
C LEU A 24 -24.37 -7.83 -16.42
N ARG A 25 -25.19 -7.79 -15.36
CA ARG A 25 -25.00 -6.87 -14.24
C ARG A 25 -23.69 -7.14 -13.51
N ASP A 26 -23.37 -8.41 -13.28
CA ASP A 26 -22.13 -8.82 -12.61
C ASP A 26 -20.92 -8.52 -13.49
N ALA A 27 -21.01 -8.80 -14.79
CA ALA A 27 -19.97 -8.45 -15.77
C ALA A 27 -19.71 -6.94 -15.83
N LEU A 28 -20.77 -6.11 -15.84
CA LEU A 28 -20.63 -4.65 -15.85
C LEU A 28 -20.02 -4.12 -14.56
N ARG A 29 -20.43 -4.66 -13.40
CA ARG A 29 -19.86 -4.27 -12.10
C ARG A 29 -18.35 -4.55 -12.06
N GLU A 30 -17.95 -5.70 -12.56
CA GLU A 30 -16.53 -6.08 -12.55
C GLU A 30 -15.74 -5.32 -13.61
N ALA A 31 -16.32 -5.07 -14.78
CA ALA A 31 -15.71 -4.23 -15.82
C ALA A 31 -15.38 -2.82 -15.32
N VAL A 32 -16.27 -2.19 -14.53
CA VAL A 32 -16.01 -0.87 -13.94
C VAL A 32 -14.85 -0.88 -12.94
N ARG A 33 -14.66 -1.98 -12.20
CA ARG A 33 -13.53 -2.13 -11.28
C ARG A 33 -12.19 -2.33 -11.99
N LEU A 34 -12.24 -2.93 -13.18
CA LEU A 34 -11.08 -3.17 -14.04
C LEU A 34 -10.78 -1.99 -14.98
N ASP A 35 -11.69 -1.02 -15.10
CA ASP A 35 -11.47 0.18 -15.91
C ASP A 35 -10.38 1.06 -15.28
N PRO A 36 -9.22 1.24 -15.94
CA PRO A 36 -8.12 2.03 -15.41
C PRO A 36 -8.50 3.50 -15.19
N LEU A 37 -9.41 4.06 -16.00
CA LEU A 37 -9.86 5.45 -15.83
C LEU A 37 -10.70 5.60 -14.57
N TRP A 38 -11.58 4.63 -14.30
CA TRP A 38 -12.39 4.63 -13.09
C TRP A 38 -11.51 4.51 -11.83
N VAL A 39 -10.58 3.55 -11.80
CA VAL A 39 -9.65 3.35 -10.67
C VAL A 39 -8.79 4.59 -10.44
N GLN A 40 -8.28 5.19 -11.51
CA GLN A 40 -7.52 6.45 -11.41
C GLN A 40 -8.37 7.56 -10.81
N SER A 41 -9.60 7.74 -11.29
CA SER A 41 -10.50 8.78 -10.79
C SER A 41 -10.85 8.59 -9.31
N ALA A 42 -11.08 7.34 -8.89
CA ALA A 42 -11.34 7.00 -7.49
C ALA A 42 -10.14 7.32 -6.60
N GLY A 43 -8.92 6.99 -7.05
CA GLY A 43 -7.68 7.34 -6.34
C GLY A 43 -7.44 8.85 -6.25
N LEU A 44 -7.77 9.63 -7.29
CA LEU A 44 -7.66 11.09 -7.25
C LEU A 44 -8.58 11.71 -6.21
N VAL A 45 -9.81 11.20 -6.05
CA VAL A 45 -10.76 11.69 -5.05
C VAL A 45 -10.28 11.39 -3.64
N ASP A 46 -9.81 10.17 -3.38
CA ASP A 46 -9.27 9.78 -2.06
C ASP A 46 -8.03 10.63 -1.71
N ASN A 47 -7.09 10.77 -2.65
CA ASN A 47 -5.92 11.63 -2.47
C ASN A 47 -6.31 13.10 -2.22
N ALA A 48 -7.32 13.62 -2.90
CA ALA A 48 -7.79 14.99 -2.68
C ALA A 48 -8.41 15.18 -1.30
N GLU A 49 -9.12 14.17 -0.77
CA GLU A 49 -9.64 14.22 0.59
C GLU A 49 -8.50 14.26 1.62
N TRP A 50 -7.50 13.40 1.46
CA TRP A 50 -6.31 13.40 2.32
C TRP A 50 -5.51 14.70 2.23
N ALA A 51 -5.32 15.25 1.03
CA ALA A 51 -4.64 16.52 0.83
C ALA A 51 -5.37 17.68 1.53
N ARG A 52 -6.70 17.72 1.47
CA ARG A 52 -7.51 18.71 2.19
C ARG A 52 -7.36 18.59 3.71
N LYS A 53 -7.38 17.36 4.24
CA LYS A 53 -7.16 17.13 5.68
C LYS A 53 -5.77 17.58 6.10
N ALA A 54 -4.74 17.19 5.35
CA ALA A 54 -3.36 17.62 5.60
C ALA A 54 -3.22 19.15 5.58
N ALA A 55 -3.82 19.82 4.59
CA ALA A 55 -3.80 21.28 4.48
C ALA A 55 -4.45 21.98 5.68
N LEU A 56 -5.54 21.44 6.23
CA LEU A 56 -6.14 21.98 7.46
C LEU A 56 -5.24 21.79 8.68
N LEU A 57 -4.57 20.64 8.79
CA LEU A 57 -3.70 20.35 9.94
C LEU A 57 -2.51 21.31 10.05
N VAL A 58 -2.01 21.84 8.93
CA VAL A 58 -0.93 22.84 8.91
C VAL A 58 -1.27 24.08 9.75
N PHE A 59 -2.55 24.46 9.84
CA PHE A 59 -2.96 25.63 10.62
C PHE A 59 -3.26 25.35 12.09
N VAL A 60 -3.45 24.08 12.45
CA VAL A 60 -3.95 23.68 13.77
C VAL A 60 -2.85 23.02 14.59
N LEU A 61 -2.02 22.20 13.97
CA LEU A 61 -1.01 21.40 14.65
C LEU A 61 0.38 22.00 14.45
N PRO A 62 1.16 22.18 15.54
CA PRO A 62 2.58 22.48 15.40
C PRO A 62 3.31 21.27 14.81
N THR A 63 4.32 21.55 13.99
CA THR A 63 5.28 20.54 13.55
C THR A 63 6.32 20.34 14.65
N ILE A 64 6.52 19.09 15.08
CA ILE A 64 7.56 18.70 16.03
C ILE A 64 8.57 17.81 15.31
N ASN A 65 9.84 18.20 15.33
CA ASN A 65 10.95 17.42 14.76
C ASN A 65 11.90 17.00 15.87
N ALA A 66 12.17 15.70 15.98
CA ALA A 66 13.20 15.17 16.86
C ALA A 66 14.31 14.56 16.00
N THR A 67 15.52 15.03 16.17
CA THR A 67 16.70 14.60 15.41
C THR A 67 17.73 14.05 16.38
N ALA A 68 18.33 12.92 16.02
CA ALA A 68 19.47 12.34 16.72
C ALA A 68 20.53 11.94 15.68
N ASP A 69 21.71 12.52 15.80
CA ASP A 69 22.85 12.27 14.95
C ASP A 69 23.96 11.62 15.77
N TYR A 70 24.61 10.62 15.18
CA TYR A 70 25.78 9.97 15.76
C TYR A 70 26.83 9.75 14.68
N SER A 71 28.07 10.11 14.98
CA SER A 71 29.18 10.04 14.05
C SER A 71 30.39 9.45 14.74
N GLU A 72 30.95 8.40 14.15
CA GLU A 72 32.21 7.80 14.55
C GLU A 72 33.36 8.36 13.74
N LEU A 73 34.46 8.65 14.41
CA LEU A 73 35.66 9.25 13.86
C LEU A 73 36.75 8.19 13.80
N SER A 74 37.43 8.12 12.65
CA SER A 74 38.55 7.19 12.43
C SER A 74 39.73 7.46 13.38
N THR A 75 39.89 8.69 13.86
CA THR A 75 40.89 9.08 14.86
C THR A 75 40.22 9.74 16.07
N GLN A 76 40.77 9.50 17.27
CA GLN A 76 40.29 10.19 18.48
C GLN A 76 40.58 11.69 18.37
N GLN A 77 39.56 12.51 18.58
CA GLN A 77 39.67 13.97 18.63
C GLN A 77 39.24 14.47 20.01
N PHE A 78 39.74 15.63 20.41
CA PHE A 78 39.39 16.22 21.70
C PHE A 78 37.94 16.70 21.69
N ASN A 79 37.09 16.12 22.54
CA ASN A 79 35.69 16.47 22.66
C ASN A 79 35.50 17.52 23.76
N ILE A 80 35.14 18.74 23.34
CA ILE A 80 34.96 19.90 24.23
C ILE A 80 33.80 19.66 25.22
N GLY A 81 32.78 18.90 24.84
CA GLY A 81 31.62 18.60 25.70
C GLY A 81 31.93 17.62 26.83
N THR A 82 32.92 16.74 26.67
CA THR A 82 33.32 15.75 27.68
C THR A 82 34.69 16.00 28.29
N GLY A 83 35.44 16.98 27.77
CA GLY A 83 36.79 17.34 28.23
C GLY A 83 37.84 16.24 28.01
N ARG A 84 37.55 15.24 27.17
CA ARG A 84 38.41 14.07 26.94
C ARG A 84 38.53 13.77 25.45
N ALA A 85 39.56 13.03 25.07
CA ALA A 85 39.66 12.47 23.73
C ALA A 85 38.53 11.44 23.51
N ALA A 86 37.80 11.59 22.42
CA ALA A 86 36.70 10.71 22.03
C ALA A 86 36.79 10.42 20.52
N ASN A 87 36.40 9.21 20.13
CA ASN A 87 36.30 8.79 18.73
C ASN A 87 34.85 8.81 18.22
N ALA A 88 33.93 9.40 18.97
CA ALA A 88 32.53 9.49 18.59
C ALA A 88 31.92 10.79 19.07
N THR A 89 31.00 11.32 18.29
CA THR A 89 30.18 12.49 18.63
C THR A 89 28.71 12.16 18.41
N GLY A 90 27.88 12.57 19.36
CA GLY A 90 26.43 12.41 19.31
C GLY A 90 25.74 13.74 19.56
N ARG A 91 24.66 14.01 18.83
CA ARG A 91 23.82 15.19 18.99
C ARG A 91 22.36 14.76 19.00
N ALA A 92 21.58 15.30 19.91
CA ALA A 92 20.13 15.19 19.88
C ALA A 92 19.52 16.59 19.95
N SER A 93 18.47 16.84 19.17
CA SER A 93 17.72 18.09 19.18
C SER A 93 16.24 17.86 18.98
N ILE A 94 15.41 18.64 19.66
CA ILE A 94 13.96 18.68 19.47
C ILE A 94 13.61 20.12 19.10
N ASP A 95 12.90 20.28 17.98
CA ASP A 95 12.41 21.55 17.44
C ASP A 95 10.89 21.49 17.31
N ALA A 96 10.21 22.60 17.60
CA ALA A 96 8.77 22.72 17.45
C ALA A 96 8.41 24.08 16.84
N ARG A 97 7.59 24.07 15.78
CA ARG A 97 7.16 25.27 15.04
C ARG A 97 5.69 25.20 14.66
N TYR A 98 5.04 26.35 14.63
CA TYR A 98 3.69 26.52 14.05
C TYR A 98 3.79 26.99 12.61
#